data_AF-A0A5C8BMN5-F1
#
_entry.id   AF-A0A5C8BMN5-F1
#
_cell.length_a   1.000
_cell.length_b   1.000
_cell.length_c   1.000
_cell.angle_alpha   90.00
_cell.angle_beta   90.00
_cell.angle_gamma   90.00
#
_symmetry.space_group_name_H-M   'P 1'
#
loop_
_entity.id
_entity.type
_entity.pdbx_description
1 polymer ?
#
loop_
_entity_poly.entity_id
_entity_poly.type
_entity_poly.pdbx_seq_one_letter_code
_entity_poly.pdbx_strand_id
1 'polypeptide(L)'
;MNTNNQFNNKPLPPHKVQQFIENVRVLDELAKPVSNIEILKSYKGFGGLKRCFWDKNLYGQLMRAIRANVGVDKEKTTLESLRNTSSSAYYTPQAVIDFMYRYLEQVCNFKGGDILEPSCGNGAFFEYMPEHIKANSKITAVEYDTLTAKLVGTLYADIEVINQPLQEVNFSNKKYDLIIGNPPYSAEKVNDTAMEDISGYTIHNYFIARAVRLLKDNGLLAFVMPSFFMDKPKGHTRHIVDNEAVIIDVVRLPDNLFDQATVTVDLVFIRKTGKKIHDITNTMELMQGNAKDEINQFWVKNPNRVLGELKLKWVECYKNYVPTCQTQNKEQALKYLAVCDFKQETIENYKTITSNSIAISSNNTQLPESLYHIFLEVEKEETALRNDVKTLIDRVNNLADTRNRLFDIIARLENLAA
;
A
#
# COMPACT_ATOMS: atom_id res chain seq x y z
N MET A 1 1.83 6.32 -33.38
CA MET A 1 2.76 5.21 -33.67
C MET A 1 3.60 4.94 -32.42
N ASN A 2 3.47 3.71 -31.88
CA ASN A 2 4.42 2.96 -31.06
C ASN A 2 5.28 3.64 -29.97
N THR A 3 4.85 3.50 -28.72
CA THR A 3 5.75 3.28 -27.56
C THR A 3 5.58 1.90 -26.91
N ASN A 4 4.55 1.12 -27.28
CA ASN A 4 4.31 -0.22 -26.71
C ASN A 4 5.14 -1.36 -27.36
N ASN A 5 5.87 -1.11 -28.44
CA ASN A 5 6.55 -2.18 -29.20
C ASN A 5 7.97 -2.52 -28.74
N GLN A 6 8.60 -1.77 -27.84
CA GLN A 6 9.98 -2.09 -27.40
C GLN A 6 10.05 -3.15 -26.28
N PHE A 7 8.97 -3.40 -25.54
CA PHE A 7 8.95 -4.38 -24.44
C PHE A 7 8.48 -5.79 -24.85
N ASN A 8 7.91 -5.96 -26.06
CA ASN A 8 7.34 -7.23 -26.52
C ASN A 8 8.36 -8.22 -27.11
N ASN A 9 9.62 -7.82 -27.33
CA ASN A 9 10.63 -8.67 -27.99
C ASN A 9 11.56 -9.44 -27.03
N LYS A 10 11.51 -9.20 -25.72
CA LYS A 10 12.26 -10.03 -24.76
C LYS A 10 11.47 -11.32 -24.46
N PRO A 11 12.11 -12.48 -24.28
CA PRO A 11 11.41 -13.67 -23.80
C PRO A 11 10.81 -13.44 -22.39
N LEU A 12 9.74 -14.17 -22.07
CA LEU A 12 9.18 -14.18 -20.71
C LEU A 12 10.15 -14.91 -19.77
N PRO A 13 10.45 -14.39 -18.56
CA PRO A 13 11.28 -15.12 -17.62
C PRO A 13 10.66 -16.48 -17.25
N PRO A 14 11.42 -17.60 -17.28
CA PRO A 14 10.87 -18.94 -17.04
C PRO A 14 10.09 -19.06 -15.72
N HIS A 15 10.59 -18.45 -14.64
CA HIS A 15 9.92 -18.46 -13.34
C HIS A 15 8.55 -17.73 -13.36
N LYS A 16 8.38 -16.68 -14.19
CA LYS A 16 7.11 -15.96 -14.35
C LYS A 16 6.10 -16.79 -15.13
N VAL A 17 6.56 -17.51 -16.16
CA VAL A 17 5.72 -18.44 -16.93
C VAL A 17 5.27 -19.59 -16.03
N GLN A 18 6.19 -20.17 -15.26
CA GLN A 18 5.89 -21.24 -14.32
C GLN A 18 4.85 -20.82 -13.29
N GLN A 19 5.03 -19.66 -12.63
CA GLN A 19 4.06 -19.11 -11.68
C GLN A 19 2.69 -18.88 -12.34
N PHE A 20 2.65 -18.38 -13.58
CA PHE A 20 1.39 -18.18 -14.30
C PHE A 20 0.66 -19.51 -14.52
N ILE A 21 1.38 -20.55 -14.97
CA ILE A 21 0.81 -21.89 -15.19
C ILE A 21 0.33 -22.49 -13.87
N GLU A 22 1.10 -22.36 -12.80
CA GLU A 22 0.71 -22.82 -11.45
C GLU A 22 -0.58 -22.13 -10.99
N ASN A 23 -0.69 -20.81 -11.13
CA ASN A 23 -1.92 -20.10 -10.79
C ASN A 23 -3.12 -20.55 -11.64
N VAL A 24 -2.93 -20.80 -12.93
CA VAL A 24 -4.01 -21.32 -13.79
C VAL A 24 -4.45 -22.71 -13.33
N ARG A 25 -3.53 -23.60 -12.93
CA ARG A 25 -3.88 -24.91 -12.35
C ARG A 25 -4.70 -24.77 -11.08
N VAL A 26 -4.39 -23.78 -10.25
CA VAL A 26 -5.21 -23.49 -9.06
C VAL A 26 -6.62 -23.05 -9.45
N LEU A 27 -6.76 -22.19 -10.48
CA LEU A 27 -8.07 -21.80 -10.97
C LEU A 27 -8.86 -22.99 -11.54
N ASP A 28 -8.20 -23.92 -12.23
CA ASP A 28 -8.84 -25.16 -12.70
C ASP A 28 -9.31 -26.03 -11.51
N GLU A 29 -8.54 -26.11 -10.42
CA GLU A 29 -8.93 -26.79 -9.18
C GLU A 29 -10.12 -26.11 -8.49
N LEU A 30 -10.15 -24.77 -8.48
CA LEU A 30 -11.23 -23.95 -7.90
C LEU A 30 -12.57 -24.14 -8.64
N ALA A 31 -12.54 -24.54 -9.90
CA ALA A 31 -13.74 -24.81 -10.68
C ALA A 31 -14.39 -26.17 -10.34
N LYS A 32 -13.69 -27.05 -9.62
CA LYS A 32 -14.21 -28.38 -9.28
C LYS A 32 -15.31 -28.30 -8.21
N PRO A 33 -16.30 -29.22 -8.22
CA PRO A 33 -17.31 -29.28 -7.16
C PRO A 33 -16.72 -29.55 -5.77
N VAL A 34 -15.61 -30.29 -5.72
CA VAL A 34 -14.82 -30.54 -4.52
C VAL A 34 -13.36 -30.23 -4.88
N SER A 35 -12.80 -29.20 -4.26
CA SER A 35 -11.44 -28.75 -4.51
C SER A 35 -10.45 -29.32 -3.50
N ASN A 36 -9.23 -29.60 -3.96
CA ASN A 36 -8.10 -29.88 -3.09
C ASN A 36 -7.56 -28.59 -2.47
N ILE A 37 -7.74 -28.43 -1.16
CA ILE A 37 -7.34 -27.24 -0.40
C ILE A 37 -5.83 -26.96 -0.50
N GLU A 38 -4.97 -27.99 -0.51
CA GLU A 38 -3.52 -27.81 -0.62
C GLU A 38 -3.11 -27.21 -1.97
N ILE A 39 -3.81 -27.60 -3.05
CA ILE A 39 -3.59 -26.98 -4.36
C ILE A 39 -4.06 -25.52 -4.32
N LEU A 40 -5.24 -25.25 -3.76
CA LEU A 40 -5.75 -23.88 -3.65
C LEU A 40 -4.81 -22.94 -2.87
N LYS A 41 -4.23 -23.43 -1.76
CA LYS A 41 -3.25 -22.68 -0.94
C LYS A 41 -1.96 -22.34 -1.69
N SER A 42 -1.64 -23.03 -2.78
CA SER A 42 -0.47 -22.72 -3.60
C SER A 42 -0.63 -21.47 -4.47
N TYR A 43 -1.81 -20.84 -4.50
CA TYR A 43 -2.08 -19.63 -5.28
C TYR A 43 -1.22 -18.45 -4.84
N LYS A 44 -0.48 -17.88 -5.79
CA LYS A 44 0.40 -16.72 -5.57
C LYS A 44 -0.11 -15.43 -6.23
N GLY A 45 -1.25 -15.50 -6.93
CA GLY A 45 -1.81 -14.37 -7.67
C GLY A 45 -1.01 -13.99 -8.92
N PHE A 46 -1.62 -13.13 -9.74
CA PHE A 46 -1.06 -12.70 -11.04
C PHE A 46 -0.18 -11.44 -10.96
N GLY A 47 0.20 -11.02 -9.75
CA GLY A 47 1.10 -9.90 -9.48
C GLY A 47 2.45 -10.04 -10.19
N GLY A 48 2.86 -9.01 -10.92
CA GLY A 48 4.07 -8.99 -11.73
C GLY A 48 4.05 -9.92 -12.94
N LEU A 49 2.89 -10.47 -13.34
CA LEU A 49 2.73 -11.38 -14.50
C LEU A 49 2.10 -10.70 -15.73
N LYS A 50 2.03 -9.36 -15.76
CA LYS A 50 1.36 -8.57 -16.83
C LYS A 50 1.71 -9.02 -18.25
N ARG A 51 2.97 -9.38 -18.52
CA ARG A 51 3.43 -9.80 -19.86
C ARG A 51 2.88 -11.17 -20.28
N CYS A 52 2.56 -12.06 -19.33
CA CYS A 52 2.03 -13.40 -19.60
C CYS A 52 0.61 -13.37 -20.20
N PHE A 53 -0.18 -12.33 -19.91
CA PHE A 53 -1.53 -12.15 -20.47
C PHE A 53 -1.57 -11.93 -21.99
N TRP A 54 -0.42 -11.70 -22.62
CA TRP A 54 -0.27 -11.47 -24.06
C TRP A 54 0.35 -12.66 -24.80
N ASP A 55 0.79 -13.69 -24.06
CA ASP A 55 1.20 -14.96 -24.67
C ASP A 55 -0.03 -15.77 -25.08
N LYS A 56 -0.11 -16.18 -26.35
CA LYS A 56 -1.30 -16.86 -26.90
C LYS A 56 -1.62 -18.17 -26.19
N ASN A 57 -0.60 -18.94 -25.82
CA ASN A 57 -0.79 -20.25 -25.19
C ASN A 57 -1.23 -20.12 -23.73
N LEU A 58 -0.64 -19.18 -23.00
CA LEU A 58 -1.03 -18.87 -21.62
C LEU A 58 -2.43 -18.25 -21.56
N TYR A 59 -2.73 -17.33 -22.48
CA TYR A 59 -4.04 -16.69 -22.58
C TYR A 59 -5.16 -17.72 -22.78
N GLY A 60 -4.97 -18.67 -23.71
CA GLY A 60 -5.95 -19.72 -23.96
C GLY A 60 -6.19 -20.63 -22.75
N GLN A 61 -5.15 -20.94 -21.98
CA GLN A 61 -5.26 -21.70 -20.72
C GLN A 61 -6.05 -20.91 -19.66
N LEU A 62 -5.67 -19.64 -19.44
CA LEU A 62 -6.35 -18.77 -18.49
C LEU A 62 -7.84 -18.59 -18.82
N MET A 63 -8.19 -18.35 -20.09
CA MET A 63 -9.59 -18.15 -20.47
C MET A 63 -10.46 -19.39 -20.23
N ARG A 64 -9.91 -20.60 -20.40
CA ARG A 64 -10.63 -21.84 -20.04
C ARG A 64 -10.89 -21.90 -18.53
N ALA A 65 -9.87 -21.62 -17.71
CA ALA A 65 -10.00 -21.62 -16.26
C ALA A 65 -10.98 -20.55 -15.76
N ILE A 66 -10.96 -19.34 -16.36
CA ILE A 66 -11.94 -18.27 -16.08
C ILE A 66 -13.36 -18.77 -16.37
N ARG A 67 -13.62 -19.28 -17.59
CA ARG A 67 -14.95 -19.77 -17.98
C ARG A 67 -15.45 -20.89 -17.09
N ALA A 68 -14.57 -21.79 -16.68
CA ALA A 68 -14.91 -22.88 -15.77
C ALA A 68 -15.35 -22.37 -14.39
N ASN A 69 -14.86 -21.20 -13.95
CA ASN A 69 -15.18 -20.63 -12.65
C ASN A 69 -16.38 -19.70 -12.63
N VAL A 70 -16.57 -18.88 -13.67
CA VAL A 70 -17.55 -17.78 -13.68
C VAL A 70 -18.51 -17.80 -14.89
N GLY A 71 -18.34 -18.75 -15.81
CA GLY A 71 -19.11 -18.81 -17.06
C GLY A 71 -18.62 -17.83 -18.13
N VAL A 72 -19.22 -17.92 -19.31
CA VAL A 72 -18.85 -17.09 -20.48
C VAL A 72 -19.26 -15.63 -20.28
N ASP A 73 -20.40 -15.38 -19.64
CA ASP A 73 -20.96 -14.03 -19.50
C ASP A 73 -20.05 -13.09 -18.68
N LYS A 74 -19.28 -13.64 -17.73
CA LYS A 74 -18.39 -12.89 -16.83
C LYS A 74 -16.91 -12.99 -17.22
N GLU A 75 -16.57 -13.65 -18.33
CA GLU A 75 -15.17 -13.94 -18.66
C GLU A 75 -14.35 -12.67 -18.94
N LYS A 76 -14.97 -11.69 -19.61
CA LYS A 76 -14.30 -10.46 -20.02
C LYS A 76 -14.00 -9.58 -18.81
N THR A 77 -14.99 -9.36 -17.96
CA THR A 77 -14.85 -8.54 -16.74
C THR A 77 -13.87 -9.19 -15.75
N THR A 78 -13.90 -10.52 -15.61
CA THR A 78 -12.95 -11.26 -14.77
C THR A 78 -11.51 -11.16 -15.29
N LEU A 79 -11.32 -11.31 -16.61
CA LEU A 79 -10.01 -11.11 -17.24
C LEU A 79 -9.47 -9.68 -17.04
N GLU A 80 -10.34 -8.68 -17.17
CA GLU A 80 -9.98 -7.27 -16.96
C GLU A 80 -9.56 -7.02 -15.51
N SER A 81 -10.29 -7.57 -14.53
CA SER A 81 -9.92 -7.48 -13.10
C SER A 81 -8.53 -8.07 -12.82
N LEU A 82 -8.26 -9.30 -13.30
CA LEU A 82 -6.94 -9.94 -13.19
C LEU A 82 -5.82 -9.13 -13.84
N ARG A 83 -6.09 -8.51 -15.00
CA ARG A 83 -5.11 -7.65 -15.70
C ARG A 83 -4.83 -6.39 -14.91
N ASN A 84 -5.84 -5.75 -14.33
CA ASN A 84 -5.72 -4.51 -13.57
C ASN A 84 -4.90 -4.72 -12.28
N THR A 85 -5.15 -5.81 -11.56
CA THR A 85 -4.43 -6.14 -10.32
C THR A 85 -3.02 -6.68 -10.55
N SER A 86 -2.71 -7.19 -11.75
CA SER A 86 -1.40 -7.77 -12.08
C SER A 86 -0.20 -6.83 -11.90
N SER A 87 -0.42 -5.51 -11.84
CA SER A 87 0.66 -4.53 -11.69
C SER A 87 0.82 -4.01 -10.25
N SER A 88 -0.13 -4.30 -9.37
CA SER A 88 -0.22 -3.70 -8.02
C SER A 88 -0.38 -4.73 -6.89
N ALA A 89 -0.58 -6.01 -7.22
CA ALA A 89 -0.65 -7.10 -6.25
C ALA A 89 0.76 -7.59 -5.85
N TYR A 90 1.03 -7.59 -4.54
CA TYR A 90 2.29 -8.05 -3.95
C TYR A 90 2.01 -9.12 -2.90
N TYR A 91 2.78 -10.20 -2.94
CA TYR A 91 2.72 -11.24 -1.92
C TYR A 91 3.45 -10.79 -0.65
N THR A 92 2.79 -10.90 0.50
CA THR A 92 3.38 -10.60 1.82
C THR A 92 4.04 -11.85 2.40
N PRO A 93 5.36 -11.85 2.67
CA PRO A 93 6.04 -13.00 3.26
C PRO A 93 5.55 -13.32 4.68
N GLN A 94 5.48 -14.61 5.02
CA GLN A 94 5.06 -15.08 6.35
C GLN A 94 5.81 -14.39 7.50
N ALA A 95 7.14 -14.26 7.40
CA ALA A 95 7.95 -13.60 8.44
C ALA A 95 7.51 -12.15 8.74
N VAL A 96 6.95 -11.45 7.75
CA VAL A 96 6.39 -10.11 7.95
C VAL A 96 5.05 -10.19 8.69
N ILE A 97 4.18 -11.11 8.29
CA ILE A 97 2.85 -11.30 8.92
C ILE A 97 3.00 -11.74 10.37
N ASP A 98 3.90 -12.70 10.64
CA ASP A 98 4.21 -13.20 11.98
C ASP A 98 4.72 -12.06 12.88
N PHE A 99 5.62 -11.21 12.36
CA PHE A 99 6.09 -10.03 13.09
C PHE A 99 4.94 -9.07 13.41
N MET A 100 4.04 -8.80 12.45
CA MET A 100 2.92 -7.89 12.65
C MET A 100 1.96 -8.41 13.72
N TYR A 101 1.61 -9.70 13.71
CA TYR A 101 0.76 -10.28 14.77
C TYR A 101 1.46 -10.32 16.13
N ARG A 102 2.75 -10.67 16.18
CA ARG A 102 3.55 -10.59 17.42
C ARG A 102 3.54 -9.17 17.99
N TYR A 103 3.72 -8.14 17.15
CA TYR A 103 3.68 -6.74 17.59
C TYR A 103 2.30 -6.38 18.15
N LEU A 104 1.23 -6.71 17.42
CA LEU A 104 -0.14 -6.47 17.86
C LEU A 104 -0.46 -7.16 19.20
N GLU A 105 -0.02 -8.41 19.37
CA GLU A 105 -0.26 -9.17 20.59
C GLU A 105 0.57 -8.66 21.78
N GLN A 106 1.88 -8.49 21.60
CA GLN A 106 2.82 -8.25 22.70
C GLN A 106 2.96 -6.78 23.06
N VAL A 107 2.85 -5.87 22.08
CA VAL A 107 2.94 -4.41 22.31
C VAL A 107 1.56 -3.82 22.47
N CYS A 108 0.66 -4.09 21.52
CA CYS A 108 -0.67 -3.47 21.53
C CYS A 108 -1.67 -4.18 22.46
N ASN A 109 -1.31 -5.35 22.99
CA ASN A 109 -2.18 -6.23 23.79
C ASN A 109 -3.49 -6.58 23.07
N PHE A 110 -3.45 -6.73 21.74
CA PHE A 110 -4.61 -7.14 20.94
C PHE A 110 -4.91 -8.62 21.17
N LYS A 111 -6.19 -8.96 21.41
CA LYS A 111 -6.63 -10.33 21.75
C LYS A 111 -7.70 -10.90 20.82
N GLY A 112 -8.18 -10.10 19.87
CA GLY A 112 -9.29 -10.43 18.97
C GLY A 112 -10.34 -9.32 18.91
N GLY A 113 -11.32 -9.47 18.02
CA GLY A 113 -12.40 -8.52 17.80
C GLY A 113 -12.94 -8.55 16.38
N ASP A 114 -13.58 -7.48 15.94
CA ASP A 114 -13.94 -7.29 14.54
C ASP A 114 -12.68 -6.92 13.74
N ILE A 115 -12.24 -7.79 12.84
CA ILE A 115 -11.06 -7.59 11.99
C ILE A 115 -11.49 -7.34 10.55
N LEU A 116 -10.88 -6.34 9.91
CA LEU A 116 -10.98 -6.12 8.47
C LEU A 116 -9.62 -6.27 7.79
N GLU A 117 -9.60 -7.02 6.70
CA GLU A 117 -8.53 -7.04 5.72
C GLU A 117 -9.13 -6.45 4.42
N PRO A 118 -8.72 -5.24 3.98
CA PRO A 118 -9.41 -4.53 2.91
C PRO A 118 -8.93 -4.87 1.48
N SER A 119 -7.97 -5.77 1.32
CA SER A 119 -7.40 -6.20 0.03
C SER A 119 -6.75 -7.58 0.15
N CYS A 120 -7.56 -8.62 0.38
CA CYS A 120 -7.05 -9.83 1.03
C CYS A 120 -6.17 -10.72 0.19
N GLY A 121 -6.16 -10.54 -1.13
CA GLY A 121 -5.38 -11.37 -2.02
C GLY A 121 -5.68 -12.84 -1.75
N ASN A 122 -4.64 -13.65 -1.56
CA ASN A 122 -4.79 -15.08 -1.28
C ASN A 122 -5.13 -15.42 0.20
N GLY A 123 -5.40 -14.43 1.05
CA GLY A 123 -5.75 -14.63 2.45
C GLY A 123 -4.57 -14.96 3.37
N ALA A 124 -3.33 -14.61 2.99
CA ALA A 124 -2.13 -14.90 3.80
C ALA A 124 -2.22 -14.36 5.24
N PHE A 125 -2.83 -13.20 5.45
CA PHE A 125 -3.03 -12.65 6.81
C PHE A 125 -3.97 -13.50 7.66
N PHE A 126 -4.86 -14.29 7.06
CA PHE A 126 -5.74 -15.20 7.78
C PHE A 126 -5.09 -16.55 8.03
N GLU A 127 -4.30 -17.05 7.07
CA GLU A 127 -3.56 -18.31 7.17
C GLU A 127 -2.55 -18.27 8.33
N TYR A 128 -1.85 -17.15 8.50
CA TYR A 128 -0.81 -16.99 9.53
C TYR A 128 -1.29 -16.22 10.76
N MET A 129 -2.61 -16.03 10.92
CA MET A 129 -3.17 -15.43 12.14
C MET A 129 -2.98 -16.39 13.32
N PRO A 130 -2.51 -15.93 14.50
CA PRO A 130 -2.46 -16.76 15.69
C PRO A 130 -3.84 -17.32 16.04
N GLU A 131 -3.92 -18.63 16.31
CA GLU A 131 -5.18 -19.34 16.55
C GLU A 131 -6.03 -18.70 17.66
N HIS A 132 -5.40 -18.22 18.73
CA HIS A 132 -6.11 -17.57 19.83
C HIS A 132 -6.71 -16.20 19.45
N ILE A 133 -6.10 -15.46 18.52
CA ILE A 133 -6.68 -14.22 17.96
C ILE A 133 -7.83 -14.60 17.05
N LYS A 134 -7.63 -15.59 16.17
CA LYS A 134 -8.64 -16.07 15.22
C LYS A 134 -9.90 -16.55 15.93
N ALA A 135 -9.75 -17.38 16.97
CA ALA A 135 -10.86 -17.90 17.78
C ALA A 135 -11.68 -16.80 18.47
N ASN A 136 -11.08 -15.64 18.71
CA ASN A 136 -11.71 -14.49 19.37
C ASN A 136 -12.11 -13.38 18.37
N SER A 137 -12.15 -13.67 17.06
CA SER A 137 -12.35 -12.64 16.04
C SER A 137 -13.46 -12.96 15.06
N LYS A 138 -14.11 -11.91 14.57
CA LYS A 138 -14.96 -11.95 13.38
C LYS A 138 -14.23 -11.24 12.25
N ILE A 139 -13.98 -11.95 11.15
CA ILE A 139 -13.13 -11.45 10.07
C ILE A 139 -13.98 -11.10 8.86
N THR A 140 -13.84 -9.87 8.39
CA THR A 140 -14.34 -9.41 7.09
C THR A 140 -13.15 -9.16 6.16
N ALA A 141 -13.24 -9.64 4.93
CA ALA A 141 -12.24 -9.50 3.89
C ALA A 141 -12.85 -8.77 2.68
N VAL A 142 -12.10 -7.87 2.06
CA VAL A 142 -12.47 -7.24 0.78
C VAL A 142 -11.46 -7.64 -0.27
N GLU A 143 -11.93 -8.07 -1.43
CA GLU A 143 -11.08 -8.39 -2.58
C GLU A 143 -11.75 -7.97 -3.88
N TYR A 144 -11.01 -7.25 -4.73
CA TYR A 144 -11.53 -6.76 -6.00
C TYR A 144 -11.57 -7.85 -7.07
N ASP A 145 -10.57 -8.74 -7.11
CA ASP A 145 -10.51 -9.82 -8.09
C ASP A 145 -11.49 -10.95 -7.78
N THR A 146 -12.42 -11.19 -8.70
CA THR A 146 -13.51 -12.17 -8.52
C THR A 146 -13.02 -13.60 -8.28
N LEU A 147 -11.96 -14.05 -8.98
CA LEU A 147 -11.44 -15.40 -8.79
C LEU A 147 -10.69 -15.54 -7.48
N THR A 148 -9.94 -14.52 -7.10
CA THR A 148 -9.21 -14.48 -5.83
C THR A 148 -10.19 -14.40 -4.65
N ALA A 149 -11.25 -13.59 -4.74
CA ALA A 149 -12.32 -13.55 -3.74
C ALA A 149 -13.04 -14.91 -3.61
N LYS A 150 -13.38 -15.56 -4.74
CA LYS A 150 -13.94 -16.93 -4.75
C LYS A 150 -13.00 -17.94 -4.09
N LEU A 151 -11.69 -17.84 -4.38
CA LEU A 151 -10.66 -18.72 -3.81
C LEU A 151 -10.59 -18.56 -2.28
N VAL A 152 -10.51 -17.33 -1.78
CA VAL A 152 -10.47 -17.05 -0.33
C VAL A 152 -11.73 -17.56 0.36
N GLY A 153 -12.92 -17.30 -0.20
CA GLY A 153 -14.18 -17.80 0.36
C GLY A 153 -14.29 -19.32 0.35
N THR A 154 -13.58 -20.01 -0.55
CA THR A 154 -13.49 -21.48 -0.57
C THR A 154 -12.50 -22.00 0.47
N LEU A 155 -11.37 -21.31 0.67
CA LEU A 155 -10.33 -21.70 1.62
C LEU A 155 -10.74 -21.46 3.09
N TYR A 156 -11.45 -20.37 3.36
CA TYR A 156 -11.71 -19.89 4.71
C TYR A 156 -13.20 -19.63 4.92
N ALA A 157 -13.96 -20.69 5.20
CA ALA A 157 -15.42 -20.65 5.34
C ALA A 157 -15.93 -19.70 6.45
N ASP A 158 -15.12 -19.46 7.49
CA ASP A 158 -15.48 -18.60 8.63
C ASP A 158 -15.22 -17.11 8.37
N ILE A 159 -14.76 -16.74 7.16
CA ILE A 159 -14.43 -15.37 6.78
C ILE A 159 -15.48 -14.81 5.83
N GLU A 160 -16.01 -13.64 6.17
CA GLU A 160 -16.92 -12.90 5.30
C GLU A 160 -16.12 -12.23 4.17
N VAL A 161 -16.21 -12.74 2.94
CA VAL A 161 -15.51 -12.17 1.78
C VAL A 161 -16.45 -11.30 0.94
N ILE A 162 -16.10 -10.03 0.78
CA ILE A 162 -16.80 -9.05 -0.05
C ILE A 162 -16.02 -8.88 -1.36
N ASN A 163 -16.60 -9.31 -2.49
CA ASN A 163 -15.99 -9.14 -3.81
C ASN A 163 -16.36 -7.79 -4.44
N GLN A 164 -15.70 -6.70 -4.03
CA GLN A 164 -15.92 -5.35 -4.56
C GLN A 164 -14.64 -4.49 -4.45
N PRO A 165 -14.50 -3.42 -5.25
CA PRO A 165 -13.53 -2.37 -4.98
C PRO A 165 -13.81 -1.73 -3.60
N LEU A 166 -12.78 -1.47 -2.80
CA LEU A 166 -12.92 -0.92 -1.44
C LEU A 166 -13.78 0.36 -1.39
N GLN A 167 -13.65 1.23 -2.39
CA GLN A 167 -14.38 2.50 -2.47
C GLN A 167 -15.88 2.34 -2.71
N GLU A 168 -16.32 1.18 -3.21
CA GLU A 168 -17.73 0.88 -3.45
C GLU A 168 -18.36 0.08 -2.29
N VAL A 169 -17.56 -0.41 -1.33
CA VAL A 169 -18.06 -1.20 -0.21
C VAL A 169 -18.82 -0.32 0.77
N ASN A 170 -20.12 -0.61 0.93
CA ASN A 170 -20.93 -0.04 1.98
C ASN A 170 -20.84 -0.89 3.26
N PHE A 171 -20.00 -0.44 4.20
CA PHE A 171 -19.83 -1.09 5.50
C PHE A 171 -21.02 -0.89 6.47
N SER A 172 -22.09 -0.19 6.08
CA SER A 172 -23.29 0.00 6.91
C SER A 172 -22.96 0.55 8.31
N ASN A 173 -22.03 1.52 8.36
CA ASN A 173 -21.47 2.11 9.57
C ASN A 173 -20.69 1.17 10.51
N LYS A 174 -20.45 -0.10 10.12
CA LYS A 174 -19.60 -1.03 10.86
C LYS A 174 -18.19 -0.44 11.00
N LYS A 175 -17.63 -0.61 12.20
CA LYS A 175 -16.27 -0.23 12.56
C LYS A 175 -15.50 -1.45 13.06
N TYR A 176 -14.18 -1.41 12.97
CA TYR A 176 -13.32 -2.56 13.26
C TYR A 176 -12.35 -2.27 14.42
N ASP A 177 -12.07 -3.31 15.22
CA ASP A 177 -11.07 -3.27 16.29
C ASP A 177 -9.65 -3.34 15.72
N LEU A 178 -9.48 -4.08 14.61
CA LEU A 178 -8.22 -4.19 13.87
C LEU A 178 -8.48 -4.08 12.37
N ILE A 179 -7.67 -3.28 11.68
CA ILE A 179 -7.53 -3.34 10.23
C ILE A 179 -6.09 -3.70 9.92
N ILE A 180 -5.88 -4.84 9.27
CA ILE A 180 -4.56 -5.39 8.98
C ILE A 180 -4.47 -5.75 7.50
N GLY A 181 -3.29 -5.67 6.90
CA GLY A 181 -3.13 -6.10 5.51
C GLY A 181 -1.93 -5.51 4.79
N ASN A 182 -1.91 -5.75 3.49
CA ASN A 182 -0.96 -5.16 2.55
C ASN A 182 -1.73 -4.53 1.37
N PRO A 183 -2.08 -3.24 1.47
CA PRO A 183 -2.78 -2.53 0.40
C PRO A 183 -2.02 -2.56 -0.93
N PRO A 184 -2.71 -2.44 -2.08
CA PRO A 184 -2.04 -2.40 -3.38
C PRO A 184 -1.20 -1.12 -3.55
N TYR A 185 -0.09 -1.22 -4.30
CA TYR A 185 0.80 -0.08 -4.56
C TYR A 185 0.74 0.34 -6.03
N SER A 186 0.28 1.56 -6.28
CA SER A 186 0.26 2.18 -7.61
C SER A 186 0.16 3.70 -7.49
N ALA A 187 0.46 4.40 -8.59
CA ALA A 187 0.14 5.82 -8.77
C ALA A 187 -1.32 6.06 -9.22
N GLU A 188 -2.08 4.99 -9.45
CA GLU A 188 -3.51 5.02 -9.74
C GLU A 188 -4.27 5.82 -8.68
N LYS A 189 -5.20 6.67 -9.14
CA LYS A 189 -6.05 7.48 -8.28
C LYS A 189 -7.39 6.80 -8.06
N VAL A 190 -7.85 6.76 -6.82
CA VAL A 190 -9.17 6.21 -6.47
C VAL A 190 -10.17 7.35 -6.44
N ASN A 191 -11.28 7.20 -7.16
CA ASN A 191 -12.41 8.12 -7.09
C ASN A 191 -13.46 7.55 -6.15
N ASP A 192 -13.77 8.27 -5.07
CA ASP A 192 -14.80 7.90 -4.09
C ASP A 192 -15.72 9.10 -3.87
N THR A 193 -16.91 9.06 -4.47
CA THR A 193 -17.89 10.13 -4.36
C THR A 193 -18.54 10.21 -2.97
N ALA A 194 -18.44 9.15 -2.16
CA ALA A 194 -18.95 9.14 -0.79
C ALA A 194 -17.94 9.71 0.21
N MET A 195 -16.66 9.86 -0.18
CA MET A 195 -15.61 10.46 0.63
C MET A 195 -14.75 11.41 -0.21
N GLU A 196 -15.33 12.57 -0.56
CA GLU A 196 -14.74 13.55 -1.48
C GLU A 196 -13.34 14.02 -1.07
N ASP A 197 -13.06 14.11 0.23
CA ASP A 197 -11.81 14.63 0.78
C ASP A 197 -10.61 13.68 0.64
N ILE A 198 -10.87 12.37 0.51
CA ILE A 198 -9.85 11.36 0.17
C ILE A 198 -9.96 10.88 -1.27
N SER A 199 -10.92 11.41 -2.03
CA SER A 199 -11.06 11.14 -3.46
C SER A 199 -9.89 11.73 -4.25
N GLY A 200 -9.43 11.02 -5.26
CA GLY A 200 -8.25 11.38 -6.05
C GLY A 200 -6.91 11.06 -5.37
N TYR A 201 -6.92 10.42 -4.20
CA TYR A 201 -5.70 9.92 -3.57
C TYR A 201 -5.13 8.74 -4.36
N THR A 202 -3.81 8.57 -4.31
CA THR A 202 -3.21 7.34 -4.87
C THR A 202 -3.73 6.12 -4.10
N ILE A 203 -3.83 4.97 -4.74
CA ILE A 203 -4.52 3.80 -4.16
C ILE A 203 -4.03 3.43 -2.74
N HIS A 204 -2.72 3.39 -2.49
CA HIS A 204 -2.18 3.12 -1.15
C HIS A 204 -2.56 4.18 -0.10
N ASN A 205 -2.62 5.45 -0.51
CA ASN A 205 -3.01 6.57 0.34
C ASN A 205 -4.52 6.55 0.63
N TYR A 206 -5.34 6.25 -0.38
CA TYR A 206 -6.77 6.05 -0.20
C TYR A 206 -7.05 4.91 0.80
N PHE A 207 -6.36 3.77 0.65
CA PHE A 207 -6.55 2.61 1.51
C PHE A 207 -6.28 2.92 2.98
N ILE A 208 -5.15 3.56 3.31
CA ILE A 208 -4.85 3.89 4.71
C ILE A 208 -5.78 4.97 5.28
N ALA A 209 -6.16 5.98 4.48
CA ALA A 209 -7.15 6.98 4.91
C ALA A 209 -8.51 6.34 5.21
N ARG A 210 -9.01 5.53 4.29
CA ARG A 210 -10.28 4.81 4.43
C ARG A 210 -10.25 3.84 5.60
N ALA A 211 -9.14 3.12 5.79
CA ALA A 211 -8.97 2.21 6.90
C ALA A 211 -9.02 2.94 8.26
N VAL A 212 -8.28 4.04 8.45
CA VAL A 212 -8.36 4.83 9.70
C VAL A 212 -9.80 5.26 10.02
N ARG A 213 -10.59 5.61 9.00
CA ARG A 213 -12.01 5.96 9.19
C ARG A 213 -12.89 4.78 9.55
N LEU A 214 -12.56 3.57 9.11
CA LEU A 214 -13.27 2.33 9.43
C LEU A 214 -12.89 1.75 10.80
N LEU A 215 -11.84 2.26 11.46
CA LEU A 215 -11.53 1.86 12.83
C LEU A 215 -12.59 2.38 13.82
N LYS A 216 -12.88 1.54 14.83
CA LYS A 216 -13.48 1.98 16.10
C LYS A 216 -12.56 3.00 16.76
N ASP A 217 -13.09 3.81 17.66
CA ASP A 217 -12.21 4.54 18.58
C ASP A 217 -11.36 3.54 19.34
N ASN A 218 -10.08 3.85 19.53
CA ASN A 218 -9.11 2.90 20.05
C ASN A 218 -8.95 1.64 19.15
N GLY A 219 -9.36 1.65 17.88
CA GLY A 219 -9.02 0.59 16.93
C GLY A 219 -7.54 0.65 16.53
N LEU A 220 -7.00 -0.49 16.11
CA LEU A 220 -5.62 -0.63 15.63
C LEU A 220 -5.58 -0.78 14.12
N LEU A 221 -4.59 -0.18 13.48
CA LEU A 221 -4.24 -0.46 12.09
C LEU A 221 -2.81 -0.97 12.01
N ALA A 222 -2.60 -2.02 11.22
CA ALA A 222 -1.29 -2.59 10.94
C ALA A 222 -1.16 -2.86 9.44
N PHE A 223 -0.46 -1.99 8.70
CA PHE A 223 -0.28 -2.13 7.26
C PHE A 223 1.16 -2.29 6.83
N VAL A 224 1.37 -3.05 5.77
CA VAL A 224 2.58 -2.98 4.96
C VAL A 224 2.37 -1.85 3.94
N MET A 225 3.11 -0.76 4.06
CA MET A 225 2.99 0.43 3.22
C MET A 225 4.27 0.63 2.40
N PRO A 226 4.21 1.22 1.20
CA PRO A 226 5.42 1.64 0.50
C PRO A 226 6.07 2.79 1.28
N SER A 227 7.40 2.85 1.31
CA SER A 227 8.20 3.90 2.00
C SER A 227 7.76 5.33 1.71
N PHE A 228 7.20 5.58 0.53
CA PHE A 228 6.60 6.86 0.15
C PHE A 228 5.54 7.37 1.12
N PHE A 229 4.85 6.49 1.86
CA PHE A 229 3.90 6.92 2.88
C PHE A 229 4.59 7.77 3.96
N MET A 230 5.72 7.32 4.48
CA MET A 230 6.46 8.03 5.52
C MET A 230 7.26 9.20 4.96
N ASP A 231 7.92 9.02 3.82
CA ASP A 231 8.95 9.97 3.36
C ASP A 231 8.42 11.13 2.53
N LYS A 232 7.22 11.00 1.93
CA LYS A 232 6.74 12.05 1.03
C LYS A 232 6.35 13.33 1.78
N PRO A 233 6.96 14.48 1.46
CA PRO A 233 6.84 15.72 2.24
C PRO A 233 5.42 16.21 2.46
N LYS A 234 4.56 16.18 1.43
CA LYS A 234 3.22 16.83 1.47
C LYS A 234 2.15 16.08 0.67
N GLY A 235 0.88 16.31 1.04
CA GLY A 235 -0.29 16.18 0.15
C GLY A 235 -0.88 14.80 -0.08
N HIS A 236 -0.78 13.86 0.87
CA HIS A 236 -1.14 12.46 0.58
C HIS A 236 -2.03 11.75 1.59
N THR A 237 -1.63 11.52 2.84
CA THR A 237 -2.53 10.92 3.86
C THR A 237 -2.00 11.10 5.29
N ARG A 238 -0.70 11.40 5.44
CA ARG A 238 -0.09 11.62 6.76
C ARG A 238 -0.88 12.65 7.59
N HIS A 239 -1.39 13.73 7.00
CA HIS A 239 -2.23 14.70 7.73
C HIS A 239 -3.54 14.11 8.26
N ILE A 240 -4.23 13.28 7.47
CA ILE A 240 -5.45 12.58 7.91
C ILE A 240 -5.14 11.64 9.08
N VAL A 241 -4.08 10.84 8.92
CA VAL A 241 -3.64 9.93 9.99
C VAL A 241 -3.25 10.70 11.24
N ASP A 242 -2.47 11.77 11.11
CA ASP A 242 -1.96 12.59 12.21
C ASP A 242 -3.08 13.34 12.94
N ASN A 243 -4.16 13.70 12.25
CA ASN A 243 -5.31 14.39 12.85
C ASN A 243 -6.30 13.42 13.53
N GLU A 244 -6.52 12.24 12.96
CA GLU A 244 -7.53 11.28 13.45
C GLU A 244 -6.94 10.17 14.35
N ALA A 245 -5.63 9.95 14.28
CA ALA A 245 -4.96 8.80 14.84
C ALA A 245 -3.51 9.12 15.26
N VAL A 246 -2.82 8.11 15.79
CA VAL A 246 -1.42 8.20 16.18
C VAL A 246 -0.66 7.01 15.64
N ILE A 247 0.49 7.26 15.00
CA ILE A 247 1.44 6.21 14.65
C ILE A 247 2.10 5.72 15.95
N ILE A 248 1.93 4.44 16.26
CA ILE A 248 2.52 3.78 17.43
C ILE A 248 4.00 3.48 17.15
N ASP A 249 4.27 2.88 16.00
CA ASP A 249 5.60 2.46 15.58
C ASP A 249 5.63 2.24 14.06
N VAL A 250 6.83 2.32 13.50
CA VAL A 250 7.08 2.04 12.08
C VAL A 250 8.38 1.27 11.95
N VAL A 251 8.42 0.21 11.16
CA VAL A 251 9.64 -0.55 10.86
C VAL A 251 9.88 -0.61 9.36
N ARG A 252 11.00 -0.08 8.89
CA ARG A 252 11.40 -0.09 7.48
C ARG A 252 12.16 -1.35 7.12
N LEU A 253 11.67 -2.06 6.11
CA LEU A 253 12.26 -3.28 5.59
C LEU A 253 13.09 -3.02 4.32
N PRO A 254 14.23 -3.72 4.15
CA PRO A 254 15.01 -3.65 2.92
C PRO A 254 14.25 -4.15 1.69
N ASP A 255 14.43 -3.46 0.56
CA ASP A 255 13.87 -3.85 -0.74
C ASP A 255 14.51 -5.10 -1.34
N ASN A 256 15.60 -5.58 -0.76
CA ASN A 256 16.28 -6.81 -1.14
C ASN A 256 16.14 -7.92 -0.09
N LEU A 257 15.27 -7.77 0.91
CA LEU A 257 15.10 -8.75 1.99
C LEU A 257 14.53 -10.08 1.48
N PHE A 258 13.56 -10.02 0.56
CA PHE A 258 12.91 -11.18 -0.05
C PHE A 258 13.14 -11.18 -1.56
N ASP A 259 13.22 -12.35 -2.19
CA ASP A 259 13.55 -12.45 -3.62
C ASP A 259 12.53 -11.77 -4.56
N GLN A 260 11.30 -11.60 -4.08
CA GLN A 260 10.23 -10.90 -4.81
C GLN A 260 10.08 -9.42 -4.40
N ALA A 261 10.81 -8.97 -3.38
CA ALA A 261 10.78 -7.57 -2.98
C ALA A 261 11.45 -6.71 -4.06
N THR A 262 10.74 -5.66 -4.49
CA THR A 262 11.24 -4.69 -5.47
C THR A 262 11.07 -3.25 -5.01
N VAL A 263 10.47 -3.06 -3.83
CA VAL A 263 10.13 -1.76 -3.25
C VAL A 263 10.48 -1.79 -1.76
N THR A 264 11.01 -0.68 -1.25
CA THR A 264 11.20 -0.50 0.19
C THR A 264 9.85 -0.27 0.84
N VAL A 265 9.51 -1.10 1.83
CA VAL A 265 8.23 -1.06 2.55
C VAL A 265 8.44 -0.77 4.03
N ASP A 266 7.42 -0.17 4.62
CA ASP A 266 7.32 0.16 6.03
C ASP A 266 6.16 -0.64 6.65
N LEU A 267 6.41 -1.29 7.79
CA LEU A 267 5.38 -1.88 8.63
C LEU A 267 4.87 -0.78 9.56
N VAL A 268 3.65 -0.30 9.33
CA VAL A 268 3.07 0.86 10.01
C VAL A 268 2.02 0.37 11.00
N PHE A 269 2.18 0.74 12.28
CA PHE A 269 1.20 0.46 13.34
C PHE A 269 0.57 1.78 13.81
N ILE A 270 -0.75 1.86 13.80
CA ILE A 270 -1.53 3.05 14.13
C ILE A 270 -2.61 2.71 15.17
N ARG A 271 -2.92 3.66 16.06
CA ARG A 271 -4.06 3.61 16.97
C ARG A 271 -4.99 4.78 16.65
N LYS A 272 -6.29 4.53 16.51
CA LYS A 272 -7.28 5.61 16.41
C LYS A 272 -7.49 6.29 17.76
N THR A 273 -7.22 7.58 17.82
CA THR A 273 -7.29 8.39 19.05
C THR A 273 -8.28 9.56 18.92
N GLY A 274 -8.71 9.89 17.70
CA GLY A 274 -9.57 11.04 17.41
C GLY A 274 -8.87 12.39 17.57
N LYS A 275 -7.55 12.40 17.80
CA LYS A 275 -6.76 13.62 18.02
C LYS A 275 -5.27 13.38 17.72
N LYS A 276 -4.60 14.46 17.32
CA LYS A 276 -3.15 14.55 17.12
C LYS A 276 -2.38 14.45 18.44
N ILE A 277 -1.38 13.58 18.49
CA ILE A 277 -0.52 13.36 19.68
C ILE A 277 0.95 13.68 19.36
N HIS A 278 1.41 13.43 18.14
CA HIS A 278 2.75 13.79 17.66
C HIS A 278 2.63 14.37 16.25
N ASP A 279 3.76 14.73 15.64
CA ASP A 279 3.80 15.19 14.26
C ASP A 279 4.76 14.32 13.45
N ILE A 280 4.18 13.44 12.63
CA ILE A 280 4.93 12.57 11.72
C ILE A 280 5.09 13.15 10.32
N THR A 281 4.75 14.43 10.12
CA THR A 281 4.77 15.09 8.79
C THR A 281 6.14 15.67 8.44
N ASN A 282 6.96 15.99 9.46
CA ASN A 282 8.27 16.62 9.29
C ASN A 282 9.25 15.74 8.49
N THR A 283 9.79 16.33 7.42
CA THR A 283 10.86 15.75 6.59
C THR A 283 12.18 16.51 6.77
N MET A 284 13.26 15.91 6.28
CA MET A 284 14.56 16.54 6.13
C MET A 284 15.23 16.05 4.85
N GLU A 285 16.23 16.78 4.37
CA GLU A 285 17.00 16.38 3.19
C GLU A 285 17.95 15.21 3.56
N LEU A 286 17.86 14.12 2.80
CA LEU A 286 18.84 13.06 2.75
C LEU A 286 19.76 13.32 1.57
N MET A 287 21.07 13.39 1.80
CA MET A 287 22.08 13.56 0.75
C MET A 287 23.05 12.37 0.74
N GLN A 288 23.36 11.87 -0.45
CA GLN A 288 24.37 10.83 -0.67
C GLN A 288 25.16 11.12 -1.95
N GLY A 289 26.37 11.67 -1.80
CA GLY A 289 27.12 12.20 -2.93
C GLY A 289 26.36 13.35 -3.59
N ASN A 290 26.09 13.23 -4.90
CA ASN A 290 25.31 14.22 -5.66
C ASN A 290 23.79 13.94 -5.66
N ALA A 291 23.35 12.82 -5.07
CA ALA A 291 21.94 12.49 -4.97
C ALA A 291 21.32 13.14 -3.73
N LYS A 292 20.08 13.63 -3.87
CA LYS A 292 19.29 14.15 -2.75
C LYS A 292 17.82 13.84 -2.92
N ASP A 293 17.13 13.59 -1.80
CA ASP A 293 15.68 13.57 -1.70
C ASP A 293 15.25 13.83 -0.26
N GLU A 294 13.96 13.98 0.00
CA GLU A 294 13.44 14.14 1.35
C GLU A 294 13.15 12.80 2.03
N ILE A 295 13.39 12.74 3.34
CA ILE A 295 13.13 11.59 4.20
C ILE A 295 12.44 12.04 5.48
N ASN A 296 11.59 11.19 6.07
CA ASN A 296 10.93 11.50 7.34
C ASN A 296 11.94 11.65 8.49
N GLN A 297 11.81 12.69 9.32
CA GLN A 297 12.66 12.88 10.50
C GLN A 297 12.52 11.75 11.54
N PHE A 298 11.44 10.97 11.49
CA PHE A 298 11.24 9.76 12.28
C PHE A 298 12.44 8.82 12.20
N TRP A 299 13.03 8.65 11.02
CA TRP A 299 14.14 7.71 10.81
C TRP A 299 15.43 8.14 11.51
N VAL A 300 15.66 9.45 11.64
CA VAL A 300 16.83 9.99 12.35
C VAL A 300 16.67 9.83 13.86
N LYS A 301 15.45 10.00 14.38
CA LYS A 301 15.14 9.78 15.80
C LYS A 301 15.08 8.29 16.15
N ASN A 302 14.83 7.42 15.17
CA ASN A 302 14.62 5.99 15.35
C ASN A 302 15.46 5.15 14.37
N PRO A 303 16.81 5.26 14.37
CA PRO A 303 17.64 4.58 13.37
C PRO A 303 17.53 3.04 13.45
N ASN A 304 17.28 2.50 14.64
CA ASN A 304 17.07 1.06 14.86
C ASN A 304 15.78 0.51 14.21
N ARG A 305 14.90 1.40 13.71
CA ARG A 305 13.68 1.02 12.99
C ARG A 305 13.90 0.88 11.48
N VAL A 306 15.13 1.09 10.99
CA VAL A 306 15.53 0.76 9.63
C VAL A 306 16.34 -0.53 9.66
N LEU A 307 15.79 -1.63 9.12
CA LEU A 307 16.45 -2.95 9.15
C LEU A 307 17.47 -3.14 8.03
N GLY A 308 18.28 -2.10 7.78
CA GLY A 308 19.28 -2.05 6.73
C GLY A 308 19.88 -0.64 6.63
N GLU A 309 20.48 -0.36 5.48
CA GLU A 309 21.10 0.92 5.16
C GLU A 309 20.18 1.72 4.24
N LEU A 310 19.96 2.98 4.60
CA LEU A 310 19.27 3.94 3.73
C LEU A 310 20.15 4.26 2.52
N LYS A 311 19.56 4.20 1.32
CA LYS A 311 20.22 4.55 0.06
C LYS A 311 19.32 5.35 -0.85
N LEU A 312 19.84 6.38 -1.49
CA LEU A 312 19.18 7.07 -2.58
C LEU A 312 19.40 6.29 -3.88
N LYS A 313 18.30 5.84 -4.48
CA LYS A 313 18.32 5.17 -5.78
C LYS A 313 17.54 5.95 -6.81
N TRP A 314 18.09 6.06 -8.01
CA TRP A 314 17.35 6.57 -9.16
C TRP A 314 16.22 5.62 -9.52
N VAL A 315 14.99 6.12 -9.49
CA VAL A 315 13.81 5.33 -9.89
C VAL A 315 13.20 5.94 -11.14
N GLU A 316 13.31 5.19 -12.24
CA GLU A 316 12.98 5.65 -13.59
C GLU A 316 11.53 6.14 -13.73
N CYS A 317 10.57 5.47 -13.07
CA CYS A 317 9.17 5.87 -13.14
C CYS A 317 8.88 7.21 -12.44
N TYR A 318 9.73 7.63 -11.51
CA TYR A 318 9.62 8.93 -10.85
C TYR A 318 10.59 9.97 -11.41
N LYS A 319 11.56 9.55 -12.25
CA LYS A 319 12.65 10.39 -12.77
C LYS A 319 13.34 11.19 -11.67
N ASN A 320 13.51 10.57 -10.50
CA ASN A 320 14.17 11.17 -9.35
C ASN A 320 14.89 10.09 -8.52
N TYR A 321 15.81 10.53 -7.67
CA TYR A 321 16.28 9.70 -6.56
C TYR A 321 15.18 9.56 -5.53
N VAL A 322 15.09 8.39 -4.90
CA VAL A 322 14.18 8.13 -3.78
C VAL A 322 14.92 7.41 -2.65
N PRO A 323 14.57 7.66 -1.37
CA PRO A 323 15.07 6.88 -0.26
C PRO A 323 14.60 5.43 -0.37
N THR A 324 15.55 4.51 -0.28
CA THR A 324 15.34 3.06 -0.23
C THR A 324 16.11 2.48 0.94
N CYS A 325 15.81 1.24 1.29
CA CYS A 325 16.55 0.49 2.31
C CYS A 325 17.13 -0.78 1.67
N GLN A 326 18.40 -1.06 1.93
CA GLN A 326 19.06 -2.31 1.50
C GLN A 326 19.80 -2.94 2.66
N THR A 327 19.90 -4.28 2.69
CA THR A 327 20.74 -4.98 3.65
C THR A 327 21.76 -5.87 2.96
N GLN A 328 22.99 -5.91 3.49
CA GLN A 328 23.97 -6.95 3.16
C GLN A 328 23.83 -8.17 4.06
N ASN A 329 23.12 -8.04 5.19
CA ASN A 329 22.89 -9.10 6.17
C ASN A 329 21.40 -9.42 6.26
N LYS A 330 20.90 -10.21 5.29
CA LYS A 330 19.50 -10.65 5.27
C LYS A 330 19.15 -11.46 6.53
N GLU A 331 20.08 -12.29 7.01
CA GLU A 331 19.88 -13.13 8.20
C GLU A 331 19.57 -12.28 9.43
N GLN A 332 20.30 -11.18 9.64
CA GLN A 332 20.05 -10.28 10.76
C GLN A 332 18.66 -9.61 10.67
N ALA A 333 18.25 -9.16 9.49
CA ALA A 333 16.94 -8.55 9.30
C ALA A 333 15.81 -9.58 9.50
N LEU A 334 15.97 -10.81 8.99
CA LEU A 334 15.01 -11.91 9.22
C LEU A 334 14.96 -12.33 10.70
N LYS A 335 16.12 -12.38 11.37
CA LYS A 335 16.20 -12.65 12.81
C LYS A 335 15.50 -11.58 13.62
N TYR A 336 15.64 -10.30 13.24
CA TYR A 336 14.88 -9.22 13.87
C TYR A 336 13.37 -9.48 13.76
N LEU A 337 12.87 -9.80 12.56
CA LEU A 337 11.44 -10.09 12.37
C LEU A 337 10.97 -11.30 13.19
N ALA A 338 11.79 -12.34 13.29
CA ALA A 338 11.41 -13.58 13.97
C ALA A 338 11.42 -13.47 15.50
N VAL A 339 12.42 -12.81 16.08
CA VAL A 339 12.72 -12.93 17.52
C VAL A 339 13.10 -11.62 18.20
N CYS A 340 12.81 -10.45 17.63
CA CYS A 340 13.05 -9.22 18.39
C CYS A 340 12.21 -9.19 19.66
N ASP A 341 12.84 -8.96 20.81
CA ASP A 341 12.11 -8.66 22.04
C ASP A 341 11.59 -7.23 21.96
N PHE A 342 10.29 -7.06 22.12
CA PHE A 342 9.71 -5.73 22.30
C PHE A 342 10.05 -5.26 23.71
N LYS A 343 11.02 -4.34 23.81
CA LYS A 343 11.48 -3.80 25.11
C LYS A 343 10.30 -3.26 25.92
N GLN A 344 10.40 -3.34 27.24
CA GLN A 344 9.39 -2.75 28.14
C GLN A 344 9.14 -1.27 27.83
N GLU A 345 10.19 -0.51 27.49
CA GLU A 345 10.07 0.88 27.03
C GLU A 345 9.12 1.04 25.82
N THR A 346 9.15 0.10 24.85
CA THR A 346 8.24 0.13 23.69
C THR A 346 6.79 -0.11 24.13
N ILE A 347 6.58 -1.05 25.04
CA ILE A 347 5.26 -1.36 25.61
C ILE A 347 4.75 -0.20 26.46
N GLU A 348 5.60 0.42 27.28
CA GLU A 348 5.30 1.58 28.12
C GLU A 348 5.02 2.83 27.30
N ASN A 349 5.75 3.04 26.19
CA ASN A 349 5.45 4.12 25.24
C ASN A 349 4.03 3.94 24.67
N TYR A 350 3.66 2.74 24.25
CA TYR A 350 2.27 2.46 23.83
C TYR A 350 1.24 2.68 24.95
N LYS A 351 1.54 2.25 26.18
CA LYS A 351 0.67 2.51 27.34
C LYS A 351 0.52 4.01 27.63
N THR A 352 1.56 4.80 27.41
CA THR A 352 1.53 6.26 27.58
C THR A 352 0.63 6.91 26.53
N ILE A 353 0.76 6.49 25.27
CA ILE A 353 -0.10 6.93 24.16
C ILE A 353 -1.58 6.62 24.47
N THR A 354 -1.88 5.42 24.99
CA THR A 354 -3.26 5.00 25.31
C THR A 354 -3.82 5.60 26.61
N SER A 355 -2.99 5.85 27.63
CA SER A 355 -3.45 6.51 28.86
C SER A 355 -3.82 7.98 28.61
N ASN A 356 -3.06 8.66 27.76
CA ASN A 356 -3.37 10.02 27.31
C ASN A 356 -4.60 10.08 26.38
N SER A 357 -4.95 8.98 25.69
CA SER A 357 -6.21 8.93 24.93
C SER A 357 -7.42 8.76 25.86
N ILE A 358 -7.33 7.86 26.85
CA ILE A 358 -8.41 7.54 27.80
C ILE A 358 -8.73 8.71 28.74
N ALA A 359 -7.72 9.38 29.32
CA ALA A 359 -7.91 10.50 30.24
C ALA A 359 -8.59 11.72 29.60
N ILE A 360 -8.59 11.78 28.27
CA ILE A 360 -9.20 12.86 27.50
C ILE A 360 -10.56 12.42 26.92
N SER A 361 -10.80 11.12 26.66
CA SER A 361 -12.13 10.64 26.28
C SER A 361 -13.19 10.82 27.38
N SER A 362 -12.77 10.96 28.65
CA SER A 362 -13.66 11.37 29.76
C SER A 362 -14.04 12.86 29.74
N ASN A 363 -13.33 13.69 28.96
CA ASN A 363 -13.66 15.09 28.69
C ASN A 363 -14.11 15.21 27.23
N ASN A 364 -15.35 14.82 26.98
CA ASN A 364 -15.90 14.77 25.63
C ASN A 364 -16.08 16.17 25.05
N THR A 365 -15.13 16.61 24.22
CA THR A 365 -15.39 17.58 23.15
C THR A 365 -14.98 16.92 21.85
N GLN A 366 -15.97 16.41 21.11
CA GLN A 366 -15.89 16.27 19.67
C GLN A 366 -15.25 17.55 19.10
N LEU A 367 -14.28 17.42 18.17
CA LEU A 367 -13.89 18.56 17.36
C LEU A 367 -15.18 19.09 16.70
N PRO A 368 -15.56 20.36 16.90
CA PRO A 368 -16.72 20.92 16.24
C PRO A 368 -16.61 20.68 14.75
N GLU A 369 -17.67 20.19 14.12
CA GLU A 369 -17.77 19.92 12.68
C GLU A 369 -17.27 21.13 11.85
N SER A 370 -17.45 22.34 12.39
CA SER A 370 -16.93 23.60 11.84
C SER A 370 -15.40 23.68 11.74
N LEU A 371 -14.62 23.17 12.71
CA LEU A 371 -13.16 23.15 12.64
C LEU A 371 -12.64 22.14 11.62
N TYR A 372 -13.34 21.02 11.46
CA TYR A 372 -13.04 20.04 10.42
C TYR A 372 -13.29 20.62 9.03
N HIS A 373 -14.42 21.32 8.83
CA HIS A 373 -14.70 22.00 7.57
C HIS A 373 -13.69 23.11 7.24
N ILE A 374 -13.27 23.90 8.24
CA ILE A 374 -12.23 24.92 8.05
C ILE A 374 -10.90 24.28 7.61
N PHE A 375 -10.52 23.15 8.22
CA PHE A 375 -9.30 22.45 7.83
C PHE A 375 -9.35 21.95 6.38
N LEU A 376 -10.50 21.39 5.96
CA LEU A 376 -10.70 20.95 4.57
C LEU A 376 -10.68 22.12 3.57
N GLU A 377 -11.24 23.28 3.94
CA GLU A 377 -11.16 24.48 3.11
C GLU A 377 -9.72 24.97 2.95
N VAL A 378 -8.94 24.96 4.02
CA VAL A 378 -7.52 25.35 3.99
C VAL A 378 -6.70 24.38 3.11
N GLU A 379 -6.91 23.07 3.20
CA GLU A 379 -6.22 22.11 2.33
C GLU A 379 -6.62 22.25 0.85
N LYS A 380 -7.90 22.56 0.59
CA LYS A 380 -8.40 22.81 -0.77
C LYS A 380 -7.78 24.07 -1.36
N GLU A 381 -7.69 25.15 -0.59
CA GLU A 381 -7.00 26.37 -1.00
C GLU A 381 -5.50 26.15 -1.21
N GLU A 382 -4.83 25.41 -0.32
CA GLU A 382 -3.40 25.10 -0.49
C GLU A 382 -3.16 24.30 -1.78
N THR A 383 -4.04 23.34 -2.08
CA THR A 383 -3.96 22.53 -3.31
C THR A 383 -4.21 23.39 -4.56
N ALA A 384 -5.18 24.29 -4.53
CA ALA A 384 -5.45 25.23 -5.62
C ALA A 384 -4.22 26.13 -5.87
N LEU A 385 -3.67 26.72 -4.80
CA LEU A 385 -2.49 27.59 -4.87
C LEU A 385 -1.28 26.85 -5.46
N ARG A 386 -1.09 25.58 -5.12
CA ARG A 386 -0.02 24.73 -5.68
C ARG A 386 -0.17 24.53 -7.18
N ASN A 387 -1.40 24.30 -7.66
CA ASN A 387 -1.66 24.12 -9.08
C ASN A 387 -1.41 25.42 -9.86
N ASP A 388 -1.77 26.56 -9.28
CA ASP A 388 -1.49 27.88 -9.87
C ASP A 388 0.02 28.14 -9.95
N VAL A 389 0.77 27.87 -8.86
CA VAL A 389 2.24 27.98 -8.86
C VAL A 389 2.88 27.07 -9.91
N LYS A 390 2.40 25.83 -10.04
CA LYS A 390 2.90 24.90 -11.06
C LYS A 390 2.64 25.42 -12.47
N THR A 391 1.44 25.93 -12.73
CA THR A 391 1.09 26.56 -14.02
C THR A 391 1.98 27.76 -14.32
N LEU A 392 2.31 28.55 -13.29
CA LEU A 392 3.23 29.68 -13.43
C LEU A 392 4.65 29.21 -13.78
N ILE A 393 5.15 28.17 -13.11
CA ILE A 393 6.46 27.55 -13.40
C ILE A 393 6.51 27.06 -14.85
N ASP A 394 5.46 26.38 -15.33
CA ASP A 394 5.38 25.89 -16.70
C ASP A 394 5.39 27.04 -17.72
N ARG A 395 4.74 28.17 -17.41
CA ARG A 395 4.79 29.39 -18.25
C ARG A 395 6.19 30.01 -18.28
N VAL A 396 6.86 30.08 -17.13
CA VAL A 396 8.25 30.58 -17.03
C VAL A 396 9.20 29.72 -17.85
N ASN A 397 9.08 28.39 -17.77
CA ASN A 397 9.89 27.46 -18.56
C ASN A 397 9.66 27.65 -20.08
N ASN A 398 8.40 27.80 -20.51
CA ASN A 398 8.09 28.08 -21.91
C ASN A 398 8.66 29.42 -22.41
N LEU A 399 8.66 30.46 -21.56
CA LEU A 399 9.29 31.75 -21.88
C LEU A 399 10.82 31.61 -21.99
N ALA A 400 11.45 30.83 -21.11
CA ALA A 400 12.88 30.55 -21.17
C ALA A 400 13.26 29.81 -22.46
N ASP A 401 12.47 28.82 -22.88
CA ASP A 401 12.66 28.11 -24.15
C ASP A 401 12.49 29.04 -25.36
N THR A 402 11.48 29.92 -25.32
CA THR A 402 11.25 30.92 -26.37
C THR A 402 12.44 31.89 -26.50
N ARG A 403 12.96 32.35 -25.36
CA ARG A 403 14.15 33.21 -25.30
C ARG A 403 15.38 32.51 -25.90
N ASN A 404 15.61 31.24 -25.58
CA ASN A 404 16.75 30.49 -26.12
C ASN A 404 16.65 30.33 -27.65
N ARG A 405 15.45 30.06 -28.18
CA ARG A 405 15.22 30.00 -29.63
C ARG A 405 15.48 31.34 -30.34
N LEU A 406 15.13 32.45 -29.69
CA LEU A 406 15.44 33.79 -30.21
C LEU A 406 16.95 34.03 -30.29
N PHE A 407 17.71 33.64 -29.26
CA PHE A 407 19.18 33.73 -29.30
C PHE A 407 19.79 32.88 -30.41
N ASP A 408 19.30 31.67 -30.65
CA ASP A 408 19.75 30.82 -31.76
C ASP A 408 19.46 31.45 -33.13
N ILE A 409 18.31 32.11 -33.28
CA ILE A 409 17.95 32.82 -34.52
C ILE A 409 18.88 34.03 -34.74
N ILE A 410 19.12 34.81 -33.69
CA ILE A 410 20.04 35.97 -33.75
C ILE A 410 21.44 35.52 -34.16
N ALA A 411 21.98 34.48 -33.52
CA ALA A 411 23.30 33.93 -33.84
C ALA A 411 23.40 33.41 -35.29
N ARG A 412 22.30 32.89 -35.86
CA ARG A 412 22.25 32.49 -37.28
C ARG A 412 22.21 33.67 -38.23
N LEU A 413 21.49 34.74 -37.87
CA LEU A 413 21.43 35.97 -38.68
C LEU A 413 22.77 36.72 -38.67
N GLU A 414 23.47 36.76 -37.53
CA GLU A 414 24.82 37.34 -37.43
C GLU A 414 25.83 36.58 -38.30
N ASN A 415 25.76 35.25 -38.33
CA ASN A 415 26.60 34.42 -39.22
C ASN A 415 26.26 34.55 -40.72
N LEU A 416 25.06 35.01 -41.08
CA LEU A 416 24.69 35.30 -42.47
C LEU A 416 25.08 36.72 -42.91
N ALA A 417 25.32 37.62 -41.96
CA ALA A 417 25.72 39.00 -42.20
C ALA A 417 27.24 39.21 -42.22
N ALA A 418 28.01 38.23 -41.72
CA ALA A 418 29.46 38.11 -41.84
C ALA A 418 29.83 37.32 -43.11
#